data_AF-A0A843G9S2-F1
#
_entry.id   AF-A0A843G9S2-F1
#
_cell.length_a   1.000
_cell.length_b   1.000
_cell.length_c   1.000
_cell.angle_alpha   90.00
_cell.angle_beta   90.00
_cell.angle_gamma   90.00
#
_symmetry.space_group_name_H-M   'P 1'
#
loop_
_entity.id
_entity.type
_entity.pdbx_description
1 polymer ?
#
loop_
_entity_poly.entity_id
_entity_poly.type
_entity_poly.pdbx_seq_one_letter_code
_entity_poly.pdbx_strand_id
1 'polypeptide(L)'
;MNKTDFRESEWYKNHIKEERHHINDFVHDDVDLIDVLEMIADCTSAGLARGGEVREITIDKDVLYKAFQNTCKLTKEMCKLVD
;
A
#
# COMPACT_ATOMS: atom_id res chain seq x y z
N MET A 1 11.39 -25.85 19.00
CA MET A 1 10.58 -25.54 17.80
C MET A 1 11.39 -24.59 16.95
N ASN A 2 11.77 -25.00 15.74
CA ASN A 2 12.36 -24.06 14.78
C ASN A 2 11.27 -23.03 14.44
N LYS A 3 11.41 -21.81 14.95
CA LYS A 3 10.56 -20.68 14.58
C LYS A 3 10.94 -20.31 13.15
N THR A 4 10.24 -20.85 12.17
CA THR A 4 10.22 -20.27 10.83
C THR A 4 9.89 -18.78 10.97
N ASP A 5 10.63 -17.94 10.26
CA ASP A 5 10.36 -16.51 10.23
C ASP A 5 8.87 -16.30 9.86
N PHE A 6 8.19 -15.44 10.59
CA PHE A 6 6.79 -15.09 10.34
C PHE A 6 6.60 -14.61 8.90
N ARG A 7 7.60 -13.92 8.33
CA ARG A 7 7.60 -13.44 6.95
C ARG A 7 7.64 -14.56 5.90
N GLU A 8 8.11 -15.75 6.30
CA GLU A 8 8.12 -16.92 5.41
C GLU A 8 6.80 -17.70 5.41
N SER A 9 5.89 -17.37 6.33
CA SER A 9 4.57 -18.01 6.39
C SER A 9 3.74 -17.72 5.15
N GLU A 10 2.89 -18.68 4.78
CA GLU A 10 1.90 -18.51 3.71
C GLU A 10 0.93 -17.37 4.03
N TRP A 11 0.56 -17.24 5.31
CA TRP A 11 -0.28 -16.12 5.76
C TRP A 11 0.36 -14.76 5.45
N TYR A 12 1.62 -14.55 5.78
CA TYR A 12 2.28 -13.26 5.52
C TYR A 12 2.41 -12.98 4.02
N LYS A 13 2.79 -14.00 3.25
CA LYS A 13 2.93 -13.91 1.79
C LYS A 13 1.60 -13.56 1.12
N ASN A 14 0.48 -14.05 1.63
CA ASN A 14 -0.86 -13.70 1.13
C ASN A 14 -1.28 -12.32 1.64
N HIS A 15 -1.08 -12.03 2.91
CA HIS A 15 -1.42 -10.75 3.53
C HIS A 15 -0.84 -9.55 2.77
N ILE A 16 0.46 -9.55 2.47
CA ILE A 16 1.09 -8.43 1.74
C ILE A 16 0.64 -8.31 0.27
N LYS A 17 0.09 -9.38 -0.32
CA LYS A 17 -0.41 -9.41 -1.70
C LYS A 17 -1.88 -9.05 -1.82
N GLU A 18 -2.68 -9.35 -0.81
CA GLU A 18 -4.12 -9.10 -0.81
C GLU A 18 -4.43 -7.74 -0.17
N GLU A 19 -3.69 -7.34 0.86
CA GLU A 19 -3.86 -6.06 1.53
C GLU A 19 -2.89 -5.02 0.94
N ARG A 20 -3.45 -4.12 0.11
CA ARG A 20 -2.68 -3.23 -0.78
C ARG A 20 -1.92 -2.12 -0.06
N HIS A 21 -2.18 -1.92 1.24
CA HIS A 21 -1.45 -0.95 2.06
C HIS A 21 -0.01 -1.37 2.39
N HIS A 22 0.40 -2.61 2.12
CA HIS A 22 1.79 -3.10 2.31
C HIS A 22 2.72 -2.80 1.12
N ILE A 23 2.63 -1.58 0.57
CA ILE A 23 3.35 -1.18 -0.67
C ILE A 23 4.87 -1.45 -0.57
N ASN A 24 5.46 -1.26 0.61
CA ASN A 24 6.90 -1.45 0.82
C ASN A 24 7.33 -2.94 0.85
N ASP A 25 6.39 -3.86 1.06
CA ASP A 25 6.64 -5.32 1.02
C ASP A 25 6.22 -5.93 -0.33
N PHE A 26 5.21 -5.37 -0.99
CA PHE A 26 4.74 -5.81 -2.31
C PHE A 26 4.13 -4.66 -3.12
N VAL A 27 4.75 -4.32 -4.25
CA VAL A 27 4.25 -3.27 -5.15
C VAL A 27 3.40 -3.89 -6.26
N HIS A 28 2.11 -3.59 -6.25
CA HIS A 28 1.21 -4.00 -7.33
C HIS A 28 1.53 -3.28 -8.65
N ASP A 29 1.28 -3.95 -9.78
CA ASP A 29 1.49 -3.35 -11.10
C ASP A 29 0.57 -2.15 -11.35
N ASP A 30 -0.63 -2.22 -10.82
CA ASP A 30 -1.67 -1.20 -10.87
C ASP A 30 -1.75 -0.35 -9.60
N VAL A 31 -0.70 -0.31 -8.77
CA VAL A 31 -0.66 0.52 -7.54
C VAL A 31 -1.12 1.94 -7.86
N ASP A 32 -1.98 2.52 -7.03
CA ASP A 32 -2.54 3.84 -7.22
C ASP A 32 -2.49 4.69 -5.93
N LEU A 33 -2.97 5.93 -5.99
CA LEU A 33 -2.95 6.84 -4.84
C LEU A 33 -3.95 6.44 -3.74
N ILE A 34 -4.94 5.60 -4.03
CA ILE A 34 -5.84 5.05 -2.99
C ILE A 34 -5.03 4.10 -2.11
N ASP A 35 -4.22 3.23 -2.70
CA ASP A 35 -3.33 2.33 -1.95
C ASP A 35 -2.37 3.12 -1.05
N VAL A 36 -1.82 4.24 -1.55
CA VAL A 36 -0.95 5.13 -0.78
C VAL A 36 -1.70 5.74 0.40
N LEU A 37 -2.94 6.18 0.21
CA LEU A 37 -3.77 6.71 1.29
C LEU A 37 -4.12 5.63 2.32
N GLU A 38 -4.39 4.40 1.89
CA GLU A 38 -4.61 3.26 2.79
C GLU A 38 -3.36 2.94 3.62
N MET A 39 -2.17 2.93 3.01
CA MET A 39 -0.90 2.77 3.74
C MET A 39 -0.69 3.86 4.79
N ILE A 40 -0.96 5.13 4.45
CA ILE A 40 -0.85 6.23 5.40
C ILE A 40 -1.83 6.04 6.57
N ALA A 41 -3.07 5.65 6.27
CA ALA A 41 -4.10 5.43 7.27
C ALA A 41 -3.78 4.24 8.19
N ASP A 42 -3.32 3.11 7.63
CA ASP A 42 -2.92 1.93 8.39
C ASP A 42 -1.72 2.24 9.30
N CYS A 43 -0.62 2.78 8.75
CA CYS A 43 0.58 3.11 9.51
C CYS A 43 0.29 4.08 10.66
N THR A 44 -0.55 5.09 10.41
CA THR A 44 -0.99 6.06 11.42
C THR A 44 -1.80 5.37 12.52
N SER A 45 -2.82 4.61 12.14
CA SER A 45 -3.72 3.93 13.09
C SER A 45 -2.97 2.88 13.91
N ALA A 46 -2.13 2.08 13.27
CA ALA A 46 -1.31 1.06 13.91
C ALA A 46 -0.27 1.66 14.86
N GLY A 47 0.39 2.75 14.46
CA GLY A 47 1.34 3.46 15.32
C GLY A 47 0.68 3.99 16.60
N LEU A 48 -0.42 4.71 16.45
CA LEU A 48 -1.20 5.24 17.57
C LEU A 48 -1.75 4.13 18.47
N ALA A 49 -2.29 3.05 17.90
CA ALA A 49 -2.88 1.96 18.67
C ALA A 49 -1.85 1.11 19.43
N ARG A 50 -0.65 0.91 18.87
CA ARG A 50 0.38 0.05 19.47
C ARG A 50 1.30 0.79 20.45
N GLY A 51 1.59 2.06 20.18
CA GLY A 51 2.61 2.81 20.93
C GLY A 51 2.30 4.28 21.17
N GLY A 52 1.18 4.79 20.67
CA GLY A 52 0.80 6.21 20.83
C GLY A 52 1.62 7.17 19.96
N GLU A 53 2.47 6.67 19.07
CA GLU A 53 3.32 7.46 18.19
C GLU A 53 3.27 6.94 16.75
N VAL A 54 3.33 7.86 15.80
CA VAL A 54 3.40 7.54 14.36
C VAL A 54 4.85 7.69 13.92
N ARG A 55 5.46 6.59 13.50
CA ARG A 55 6.80 6.60 12.90
C ARG A 55 6.74 7.24 11.52
N GLU A 56 7.88 7.71 11.04
CA GLU A 56 7.99 8.26 9.70
C GLU A 56 7.45 7.27 8.66
N ILE A 57 6.51 7.74 7.84
CA ILE A 57 5.90 6.96 6.77
C ILE A 57 6.69 7.26 5.50
N THR A 58 7.41 6.26 5.00
CA THR A 58 8.25 6.39 3.81
C THR A 58 7.73 5.53 2.67
N ILE A 59 7.88 6.02 1.44
CA ILE A 59 7.60 5.30 0.20
C ILE A 59 8.70 5.60 -0.80
N ASP A 60 9.04 4.60 -1.62
CA ASP A 60 9.94 4.82 -2.76
C ASP A 60 9.34 5.88 -3.73
N LYS A 61 10.19 6.79 -4.23
CA LYS A 61 9.73 7.92 -5.05
C LYS A 61 9.20 7.47 -6.41
N ASP A 62 9.80 6.45 -6.99
CA ASP A 62 9.38 5.93 -8.29
C ASP A 62 8.06 5.16 -8.13
N VAL A 63 7.87 4.47 -7.00
CA VAL A 63 6.57 3.85 -6.65
C VAL A 63 5.49 4.90 -6.43
N LEU A 64 5.77 5.99 -5.70
CA LEU A 64 4.80 7.08 -5.52
C LEU A 64 4.43 7.74 -6.86
N TYR A 65 5.41 7.95 -7.74
CA TYR A 65 5.15 8.50 -9.07
C TYR A 65 4.36 7.52 -9.96
N LYS A 66 4.64 6.22 -9.88
CA LYS A 66 3.84 5.17 -10.55
C LYS A 66 2.39 5.21 -10.06
N ALA A 67 2.17 5.29 -8.74
CA ALA A 67 0.84 5.41 -8.14
C ALA A 67 0.07 6.64 -8.67
N PHE A 68 0.74 7.78 -8.76
CA PHE A 68 0.18 8.98 -9.37
C PHE A 68 -0.22 8.77 -10.84
N GLN A 69 0.67 8.19 -11.65
CA GLN A 69 0.40 7.94 -13.07
C GLN A 69 -0.77 6.97 -13.27
N ASN A 70 -0.80 5.88 -12.51
CA ASN A 70 -1.88 4.89 -12.54
C ASN A 70 -3.21 5.50 -12.12
N THR A 71 -3.22 6.36 -11.10
CA THR A 71 -4.44 7.09 -10.69
C THR A 71 -4.95 8.01 -11.79
N CYS A 72 -4.06 8.71 -12.49
CA CYS A 72 -4.46 9.55 -13.64
C CYS A 72 -5.09 8.72 -14.75
N LYS A 73 -4.51 7.55 -15.05
CA LYS A 73 -5.05 6.60 -16.02
C LYS A 73 -6.44 6.10 -15.60
N LEU A 74 -6.56 5.57 -14.37
CA LEU A 74 -7.82 5.10 -13.80
C LEU A 74 -8.90 6.18 -13.87
N THR A 75 -8.59 7.39 -13.41
CA THR A 75 -9.55 8.51 -13.40
C THR A 75 -10.01 8.88 -14.80
N LYS A 76 -9.09 8.88 -15.78
CA LYS A 76 -9.43 9.12 -17.19
C LYS A 76 -10.35 8.05 -17.74
N GLU A 77 -10.11 6.78 -17.42
CA GLU A 77 -10.93 5.64 -17.86
C GLU A 77 -12.32 5.62 -17.20
N MET A 78 -12.45 6.20 -16.01
CA MET A 78 -13.72 6.36 -15.28
C MET A 78 -14.58 7.54 -15.78
N CYS A 79 -13.99 8.46 -16.55
CA CYS A 79 -14.70 9.61 -17.10
C CYS A 79 -15.13 9.33 -18.55
N LYS A 80 -16.32 9.81 -18.91
CA LYS A 80 -16.76 9.88 -20.32
C LYS A 80 -17.13 11.31 -20.69
N LEU A 81 -16.78 11.72 -21.91
CA LEU A 81 -17.33 12.94 -22.49
C LEU A 81 -18.81 12.68 -22.83
N VAL A 82 -19.66 13.65 -22.53
CA VAL A 82 -21.08 13.64 -22.92
C VAL A 82 -21.29 14.85 -23.82
N ASP A 83 -21.79 14.61 -25.03
CA ASP A 83 -22.14 15.64 -26.01
C ASP A 83 -23.42 16.40 -25.65
#